data_AF-A0AAE0BKV3-F1
#
_entry.id   AF-A0AAE0BKV3-F1
#
_cell.length_a   1.000
_cell.length_b   1.000
_cell.length_c   1.000
_cell.angle_alpha   90.00
_cell.angle_beta   90.00
_cell.angle_gamma   90.00
#
_symmetry.space_group_name_H-M   'P 1'
#
loop_
_entity.id
_entity.type
_entity.pdbx_description
1 polymer ?
#
loop_
_entity_poly.entity_id
_entity_poly.type
_entity_poly.pdbx_seq_one_letter_code
_entity_poly.pdbx_strand_id
1 'polypeptide(L)'
;MLIDLASIEKETRCPICLEIPKATKLVKKCMHRFCGACIDKALRQTGDNKCPLCCMHLPSRRETVQDPTFDALLQALYGSVDDFETAEAERLKLETNRYIVVCFMSLS
;
A
#
# COMPACT_ATOMS: atom_id res chain seq x y z
N MET A 1 -22.69 -6.72 8.86
CA MET A 1 -21.71 -7.47 8.06
C MET A 1 -20.34 -7.12 8.63
N LEU A 2 -19.62 -8.07 9.22
CA LEU A 2 -18.26 -7.84 9.73
C LEU A 2 -17.30 -8.30 8.63
N ILE A 3 -16.49 -7.37 8.12
CA ILE A 3 -15.43 -7.68 7.17
C ILE A 3 -14.17 -7.92 7.99
N ASP A 4 -13.52 -9.07 7.79
CA ASP A 4 -12.22 -9.34 8.40
C ASP A 4 -11.13 -8.57 7.63
N LEU A 5 -10.58 -7.53 8.26
CA LEU A 5 -9.55 -6.68 7.66
C LEU A 5 -8.26 -7.45 7.36
N ALA A 6 -7.92 -8.48 8.15
CA ALA A 6 -6.73 -9.29 7.92
C ALA A 6 -6.82 -10.08 6.61
N SER A 7 -8.04 -10.48 6.22
CA SER A 7 -8.28 -11.24 4.98
C SER A 7 -8.20 -10.40 3.71
N ILE A 8 -8.30 -9.07 3.80
CA ILE A 8 -8.31 -8.15 2.63
C ILE A 8 -7.10 -7.22 2.56
N GLU A 9 -6.19 -7.34 3.52
CA GLU A 9 -5.03 -6.47 3.70
C GLU A 9 -4.08 -6.45 2.49
N LYS A 10 -4.02 -7.56 1.74
CA LYS A 10 -3.15 -7.67 0.55
C LYS A 10 -3.74 -6.92 -0.64
N GLU A 11 -5.05 -6.84 -0.72
CA GLU A 11 -5.82 -6.21 -1.79
C GLU A 11 -5.94 -4.69 -1.59
N THR A 12 -5.77 -4.22 -0.35
CA THR A 12 -5.89 -2.81 0.05
C THR A 12 -4.54 -2.11 0.24
N ARG A 13 -3.42 -2.76 -0.09
CA ARG A 13 -2.08 -2.17 0.02
C ARG A 13 -1.48 -1.79 -1.32
N CYS A 14 -0.66 -0.75 -1.31
CA CYS A 14 0.14 -0.37 -2.46
C CYS A 14 1.29 -1.37 -2.64
N PRO A 15 1.44 -2.03 -3.80
CA PRO A 15 2.53 -2.99 -4.00
C PRO A 15 3.94 -2.37 -4.06
N ILE A 16 4.06 -1.03 -4.05
CA ILE A 16 5.34 -0.32 -4.13
C ILE A 16 5.84 0.08 -2.73
N CYS A 17 5.00 0.76 -1.93
CA CYS A 17 5.38 1.19 -0.58
C CYS A 17 4.87 0.27 0.53
N LEU A 18 4.00 -0.70 0.21
CA LEU A 18 3.39 -1.64 1.15
C LEU A 18 2.44 -1.01 2.19
N GLU A 19 2.18 0.29 2.08
CA GLU A 19 1.24 1.05 2.91
C GLU A 19 -0.16 1.12 2.25
N ILE A 20 -1.13 1.66 2.96
CA ILE A 20 -2.47 1.89 2.41
C ILE A 20 -2.36 2.99 1.34
N PRO A 21 -2.86 2.77 0.10
CA PRO A 21 -2.60 3.69 -0.98
C PRO A 21 -3.30 5.04 -0.78
N LYS A 22 -2.54 6.12 -0.96
CA LYS A 22 -3.03 7.50 -0.88
C LYS A 22 -3.15 8.09 -2.29
N ALA A 23 -4.25 8.81 -2.54
CA ALA A 23 -4.62 9.35 -3.85
C ALA A 23 -4.49 8.27 -4.93
N THR A 24 -5.27 7.19 -4.77
CA THR A 24 -5.06 5.95 -5.50
C THR A 24 -5.13 6.16 -7.00
N LYS A 25 -4.17 5.57 -7.72
CA LYS A 25 -4.17 5.47 -9.17
C LYS A 25 -4.30 4.03 -9.62
N LEU A 26 -5.16 3.82 -10.60
CA LEU A 26 -5.45 2.56 -11.25
C LEU A 26 -4.84 2.55 -12.66
N VAL A 27 -4.20 1.44 -13.03
CA VAL A 27 -3.77 1.19 -14.41
C VAL A 27 -4.96 0.64 -15.22
N LYS A 28 -5.45 1.35 -16.25
CA LYS A 28 -6.65 0.97 -17.01
C LYS A 28 -6.64 -0.46 -17.56
N LYS A 29 -5.49 -0.91 -18.08
CA LYS A 29 -5.38 -2.21 -18.77
C LYS A 29 -5.38 -3.41 -17.82
N CYS A 30 -4.71 -3.31 -16.68
CA CYS A 30 -4.50 -4.43 -15.76
C CYS A 30 -5.19 -4.26 -14.40
N MET A 31 -5.83 -3.11 -14.17
CA MET A 31 -6.58 -2.80 -12.95
C MET A 31 -5.77 -2.87 -11.64
N HIS A 32 -4.44 -2.79 -11.72
CA HIS A 32 -3.59 -2.70 -10.53
C HIS A 32 -3.59 -1.28 -9.95
N ARG A 33 -3.65 -1.20 -8.62
CA ARG A 33 -3.77 0.03 -7.84
C ARG A 33 -2.48 0.36 -7.10
N PHE A 34 -2.17 1.65 -7.03
CA PHE A 34 -0.97 2.18 -6.38
C PHE A 34 -1.27 3.55 -5.76
N CYS A 35 -0.45 4.01 -4.82
CA CYS A 35 -0.46 5.44 -4.47
C CYS A 35 -0.16 6.27 -5.71
N GLY A 36 -0.81 7.44 -5.82
CA GLY A 36 -0.61 8.33 -6.97
C GLY A 36 0.86 8.73 -7.16
N ALA A 37 1.53 9.07 -6.06
CA ALA A 37 2.95 9.42 -6.06
C ALA A 37 3.86 8.23 -6.41
N CYS A 38 3.54 7.03 -5.92
CA CYS A 38 4.35 5.83 -6.14
C CYS A 38 4.38 5.43 -7.61
N ILE A 39 3.22 5.34 -8.27
CA ILE A 39 3.17 4.96 -9.69
C ILE A 39 3.76 6.05 -10.59
N ASP A 40 3.53 7.33 -10.27
CA ASP A 40 4.10 8.43 -11.05
C ASP A 40 5.63 8.45 -10.95
N LYS A 41 6.18 8.17 -9.76
CA LYS A 41 7.62 8.06 -9.55
C LYS A 41 8.18 6.84 -10.29
N ALA A 42 7.56 5.67 -10.17
CA ALA A 42 8.00 4.45 -10.85
C ALA A 42 8.07 4.62 -12.37
N LEU A 43 7.00 5.14 -12.99
CA LEU A 43 6.98 5.37 -14.44
C LEU A 43 7.98 6.43 -14.90
N ARG A 44 8.30 7.42 -14.07
CA ARG A 44 9.33 8.43 -14.36
C ARG A 44 10.74 7.88 -14.24
N GLN A 45 11.00 7.03 -13.25
CA GLN A 45 12.34 6.53 -12.95
C GLN A 45 12.77 5.39 -13.88
N THR A 46 11.87 4.45 -14.17
CA THR A 46 12.21 3.29 -15.01
C THR A 46 12.18 3.63 -16.50
N GLY A 47 11.27 4.52 -16.93
CA GLY A 47 11.18 4.97 -18.33
C GLY A 47 10.73 3.91 -19.35
N ASP A 48 10.51 2.66 -18.92
CA ASP A 48 10.08 1.53 -19.75
C ASP A 48 8.56 1.48 -19.97
N ASN A 49 7.83 2.39 -19.30
CA ASN A 49 6.38 2.46 -19.23
C ASN A 49 5.75 1.07 -19.01
N LYS A 50 6.16 0.37 -17.96
CA LYS A 50 5.52 -0.90 -17.57
C LYS A 50 4.80 -0.77 -16.23
N CYS A 51 3.74 -1.55 -16.06
CA CYS A 51 3.11 -1.71 -14.75
C CYS A 51 4.11 -2.36 -13.77
N PRO A 52 4.35 -1.76 -12.59
CA PRO A 52 5.31 -2.32 -11.62
C PRO A 52 4.94 -3.70 -11.06
N LEU A 53 3.67 -4.10 -11.15
CA LEU A 53 3.21 -5.38 -10.58
C LEU A 53 3.21 -6.54 -11.57
N CYS A 54 2.75 -6.31 -12.80
CA CYS A 54 2.58 -7.36 -13.80
C CYS A 54 3.41 -7.18 -15.07
N CYS A 55 4.29 -6.16 -15.11
CA CYS A 55 5.17 -5.85 -16.23
C CYS A 55 4.45 -5.55 -17.56
N MET A 56 3.12 -5.40 -17.55
CA MET A 56 2.33 -5.06 -18.74
C MET A 56 2.74 -3.68 -19.26
N HIS A 57 2.96 -3.57 -20.58
CA HIS A 57 3.35 -2.33 -21.21
C HIS A 57 2.21 -1.31 -21.28
N LEU A 58 2.54 -0.07 -20.93
CA LEU A 58 1.68 1.11 -20.91
C LEU A 58 2.16 2.07 -22.01
N PRO A 59 1.34 2.37 -23.03
CA PRO A 59 1.74 3.30 -24.08
C PRO A 59 2.11 4.70 -23.57
N SER A 60 1.53 5.13 -22.45
CA SER A 60 1.86 6.41 -21.83
C SER A 60 1.43 6.46 -20.35
N ARG A 61 1.86 7.52 -19.65
CA ARG A 61 1.37 7.82 -18.29
C ARG A 61 -0.14 8.11 -18.21
N ARG A 62 -0.82 8.38 -19.33
CA ARG A 62 -2.28 8.62 -19.37
C ARG A 62 -3.11 7.33 -19.22
N GLU A 63 -2.43 6.18 -19.17
CA GLU A 63 -3.02 4.89 -18.84
C GLU A 63 -3.28 4.71 -17.34
N THR A 64 -2.78 5.61 -16.49
CA THR A 64 -3.14 5.66 -15.07
C THR A 64 -4.22 6.71 -14.83
N VAL A 65 -5.23 6.36 -14.05
CA VAL A 65 -6.36 7.25 -13.69
C VAL A 65 -6.52 7.24 -12.18
N GLN A 66 -6.95 8.36 -11.62
CA GLN A 66 -7.33 8.41 -10.21
C GLN A 66 -8.56 7.53 -9.96
N ASP A 67 -8.58 6.83 -8.83
CA ASP A 67 -9.67 5.97 -8.40
C ASP A 67 -10.23 6.45 -7.04
N PRO A 68 -10.98 7.57 -7.03
CA PRO A 68 -11.54 8.13 -5.78
C PRO A 68 -12.58 7.20 -5.15
N THR A 69 -13.14 6.26 -5.91
CA THR A 69 -14.07 5.26 -5.37
C THR A 69 -13.34 4.27 -4.48
N PHE A 70 -12.15 3.84 -4.90
CA PHE A 70 -11.31 3.00 -4.05
C PHE A 70 -10.81 3.76 -2.80
N ASP A 71 -10.43 5.03 -2.93
CA ASP A 71 -10.07 5.86 -1.78
C ASP A 71 -11.22 5.95 -0.75
N ALA A 72 -12.46 6.16 -1.22
CA ALA A 72 -13.64 6.16 -0.36
C ALA A 72 -13.91 4.78 0.31
N LEU A 73 -13.65 3.70 -0.41
CA LEU A 73 -13.75 2.33 0.13
C LEU A 73 -12.70 2.10 1.23
N LEU A 74 -11.45 2.51 1.02
CA LEU A 74 -10.41 2.42 2.04
C LEU A 74 -10.76 3.24 3.28
N GLN A 75 -11.32 4.44 3.10
CA GLN A 75 -11.79 5.26 4.21
C GLN A 75 -12.96 4.60 4.97
N ALA A 76 -13.85 3.90 4.28
CA ALA A 76 -14.94 3.16 4.93
C ALA A 76 -14.44 1.91 5.68
N LEU A 77 -13.37 1.28 5.21
CA LEU A 77 -12.79 0.07 5.82
C LEU A 77 -11.87 0.37 7.00
N TYR A 78 -10.97 1.33 6.85
CA TYR A 78 -9.93 1.66 7.83
C TYR A 78 -10.24 2.92 8.65
N GLY A 79 -11.24 3.71 8.24
CA GLY A 79 -11.50 5.00 8.84
C GLY A 79 -10.42 6.01 8.45
N SER A 80 -9.72 6.54 9.45
CA SER A 80 -8.58 7.42 9.26
C SER A 80 -7.33 6.59 8.94
N VAL A 81 -6.86 6.66 7.69
CA VAL A 81 -5.68 5.92 7.22
C VAL A 81 -4.43 6.30 8.01
N ASP A 82 -4.24 7.59 8.30
CA ASP A 82 -3.07 8.07 9.04
C ASP A 82 -3.05 7.56 10.50
N ASP A 83 -4.22 7.50 11.14
CA ASP A 83 -4.33 6.96 12.51
C ASP A 83 -4.08 5.45 12.53
N PHE A 84 -4.58 4.72 11.50
CA PHE A 84 -4.36 3.29 11.36
C PHE A 84 -2.87 2.97 11.17
N GLU A 85 -2.20 3.66 10.24
CA GLU A 85 -0.76 3.48 9.99
C GLU A 85 0.08 3.83 11.23
N THR A 86 -0.30 4.87 11.97
CA THR A 86 0.39 5.25 13.22
C THR A 86 0.23 4.18 14.29
N ALA A 87 -1.00 3.68 14.50
CA ALA A 87 -1.27 2.62 15.46
C ALA A 87 -0.55 1.30 15.09
N GLU A 88 -0.49 0.96 13.80
CA GLU A 88 0.27 -0.19 13.30
C GLU A 88 1.76 -0.02 13.58
N ALA A 89 2.33 1.15 13.27
CA ALA A 89 3.74 1.45 13.53
C ALA A 89 4.09 1.40 15.02
N GLU A 90 3.20 1.88 15.90
CA GLU A 90 3.37 1.79 17.35
C GLU A 90 3.34 0.33 17.85
N ARG A 91 2.42 -0.49 17.34
CA ARG A 91 2.36 -1.93 17.66
C ARG A 91 3.65 -2.64 17.25
N LEU A 92 4.14 -2.40 16.04
CA LEU A 92 5.39 -2.99 15.54
C LEU A 92 6.61 -2.54 16.38
N LYS A 93 6.66 -1.28 16.82
CA LYS A 93 7.69 -0.79 17.74
C LYS A 93 7.66 -1.52 19.08
N LEU A 94 6.47 -1.80 19.63
CA LEU A 94 6.33 -2.57 20.87
C LEU A 94 6.75 -4.02 20.69
N GLU A 95 6.38 -4.66 19.58
CA GLU A 95 6.77 -6.04 19.28
C GLU A 95 8.26 -6.20 19.06
N THR A 96 8.88 -5.29 18.31
CA THR A 96 10.34 -5.27 18.10
C THR A 96 11.06 -5.00 19.42
N ASN A 97 10.59 -4.06 20.23
CA ASN A 97 11.17 -3.80 21.55
C ASN A 97 11.04 -5.02 22.48
N ARG A 98 9.89 -5.70 22.46
CA ARG A 98 9.70 -6.98 23.17
C ARG A 98 10.68 -8.04 22.69
N TYR A 99 10.88 -8.18 21.38
CA TYR A 99 11.81 -9.16 20.82
C TYR A 99 13.27 -8.84 21.20
N ILE A 100 13.66 -7.57 21.18
CA ILE A 100 14.99 -7.12 21.63
C ILE A 100 15.20 -7.42 23.11
N VAL A 101 14.23 -7.10 23.97
CA VAL A 101 14.29 -7.37 25.42
C VAL A 101 14.36 -8.88 25.69
N VAL A 102 13.54 -9.68 25.02
CA VAL A 102 13.54 -11.15 25.16
C VAL A 102 14.87 -11.74 24.69
N CYS A 103 15.40 -11.31 23.55
CA CYS A 103 16.68 -11.76 23.02
C CYS A 103 17.84 -11.43 23.97
N PHE A 104 17.82 -10.24 24.61
CA PHE A 104 18.83 -9.86 25.60
C PHE A 104 18.80 -10.74 26.86
N MET A 105 17.61 -11.07 27.36
CA MET A 105 17.44 -11.93 28.55
C MET A 105 17.78 -13.41 28.30
N SER A 106 17.84 -13.86 27.05
CA SER A 106 18.13 -15.26 26.68
C SER A 106 19.56 -15.51 26.20
N LEU A 107 20.37 -14.46 26.10
CA LEU A 107 21.83 -14.53 25.83
C LEU A 107 22.69 -14.39 27.10
N SER A 108 22.07 -14.51 28.29
CA SER A 108 22.73 -14.44 29.61
C SER A 108 22.78 -15.80 30.28
#